data_AF-A0A961GJE6-F1
#
_entry.id   AF-A0A961GJE6-F1
#
_cell.length_a   1.000
_cell.length_b   1.000
_cell.length_c   1.000
_cell.angle_alpha   90.00
_cell.angle_beta   90.00
_cell.angle_gamma   90.00
#
_symmetry.space_group_name_H-M   'P 1'
#
loop_
_entity.id
_entity.type
_entity.pdbx_description
1 polymer ?
#
loop_
_entity_poly.entity_id
_entity_poly.type
_entity_poly.pdbx_seq_one_letter_code
_entity_poly.pdbx_strand_id
1 'polypeptide(L)' 'AEQLVVDGADFLDVGGVKAGPGDEVTESEELDRVVPAVEALAARFDLPLSVDTWRSGVAQACFAAGAHVGNDISGF' A
#
# COMPACT_ATOMS: atom_id res chain seq x y z
N ALA A 1 -9.05 5.31 -6.23
CA ALA A 1 -9.37 3.87 -6.21
C ALA A 1 -10.57 3.55 -7.10
N GLU A 2 -11.78 4.07 -6.84
CA GLU A 2 -12.97 3.72 -7.66
C GLU A 2 -12.78 3.87 -9.17
N GLN A 3 -12.24 5.00 -9.63
CA GLN A 3 -11.99 5.19 -11.07
C GLN A 3 -11.05 4.11 -11.63
N LEU A 4 -9.99 3.74 -10.90
CA LEU A 4 -9.06 2.69 -11.32
C LEU A 4 -9.77 1.33 -11.44
N VAL A 5 -10.66 1.02 -10.49
CA VAL A 5 -11.47 -0.20 -10.53
C VAL A 5 -12.43 -0.18 -11.72
N VAL A 6 -13.09 0.94 -11.98
CA VAL A 6 -13.99 1.13 -13.14
C VAL A 6 -13.22 1.02 -14.46
N ASP A 7 -11.99 1.54 -14.50
CA ASP A 7 -11.11 1.48 -15.66
C ASP A 7 -10.49 0.08 -15.88
N GLY A 8 -10.77 -0.88 -14.99
CA GLY A 8 -10.37 -2.28 -15.13
C GLY A 8 -8.98 -2.61 -14.60
N ALA A 9 -8.52 -1.93 -13.55
CA ALA A 9 -7.30 -2.32 -12.84
C ALA A 9 -7.41 -3.77 -12.31
N ASP A 10 -6.32 -4.54 -12.40
CA ASP A 10 -6.26 -5.91 -11.87
C ASP A 10 -5.89 -5.97 -10.38
N PHE A 11 -5.19 -4.95 -9.88
CA PHE A 11 -4.85 -4.76 -8.47
C PHE A 11 -4.68 -3.28 -8.17
N LEU A 12 -4.75 -2.91 -6.88
CA LEU A 12 -4.50 -1.55 -6.40
C LEU A 12 -3.19 -1.53 -5.61
N ASP A 13 -2.28 -0.62 -5.97
CA ASP A 13 -1.00 -0.44 -5.27
C ASP A 13 -1.08 0.78 -4.33
N VAL A 14 -0.66 0.61 -3.08
CA VAL A 14 -0.78 1.61 -2.01
C VAL A 14 0.60 1.92 -1.45
N GLY A 15 1.05 3.16 -1.64
CA GLY A 15 2.32 3.66 -1.10
C GLY A 15 2.12 4.84 -0.15
N GLY A 16 2.83 4.83 0.98
CA GLY A 16 2.81 5.92 1.97
C GLY A 16 3.94 6.94 1.81
N VAL A 17 4.91 6.60 0.96
CA VAL A 17 6.11 7.38 0.66
C VAL A 17 6.18 7.62 -0.84
N LYS A 18 6.67 8.80 -1.22
CA LYS A 18 6.86 9.13 -2.62
C LYS A 18 7.97 8.25 -3.20
N ALA A 19 7.68 7.55 -4.29
CA ALA A 19 8.71 6.89 -5.10
C ALA A 19 9.61 7.96 -5.78
N GLY A 20 10.77 8.23 -5.19
CA GLY A 20 11.76 9.22 -5.66
C GLY A 20 12.03 10.35 -4.66
N PRO A 21 12.67 11.47 -5.09
CA PRO A 21 12.99 12.59 -4.21
C PRO A 21 11.74 13.20 -3.56
N GLY A 22 11.75 13.30 -2.24
CA GLY A 22 10.69 13.87 -1.43
C GLY A 22 11.14 14.06 0.01
N ASP A 23 10.24 14.55 0.85
CA ASP A 23 10.49 14.69 2.27
C ASP A 23 10.69 13.33 2.93
N GLU A 24 11.49 13.31 4.00
CA GLU A 24 11.66 12.11 4.80
C GLU A 24 10.33 11.72 5.46
N VAL A 25 9.98 10.45 5.36
CA VAL A 25 8.82 9.85 6.01
C VAL A 25 9.34 8.74 6.92
N THR A 26 9.06 8.88 8.21
CA THR A 26 9.39 7.85 9.20
C THR A 26 8.50 6.63 9.01
N GLU A 27 8.94 5.49 9.52
CA GLU A 27 8.13 4.25 9.46
C GLU A 27 6.77 4.40 10.16
N SER A 28 6.72 5.12 11.29
CA SER A 28 5.46 5.39 11.98
C SER A 28 4.49 6.22 11.14
N GLU A 29 4.99 7.28 10.49
CA GLU A 29 4.17 8.12 9.63
C GLU A 29 3.69 7.37 8.38
N GLU A 30 4.52 6.47 7.84
CA GLU A 30 4.13 5.61 6.74
C GLU A 30 3.00 4.67 7.17
N LEU A 31 3.15 3.98 8.31
CA LEU A 31 2.11 3.11 8.89
C LEU A 31 0.78 3.86 9.07
N ASP A 32 0.81 5.06 9.67
CA ASP A 32 -0.37 5.90 9.91
C ASP A 32 -1.08 6.30 8.61
N ARG A 33 -0.36 6.35 7.48
CA ARG A 33 -0.91 6.64 6.15
C ARG A 33 -1.47 5.40 5.48
N VAL A 34 -0.70 4.31 5.45
CA VAL A 34 -1.02 3.16 4.58
C VAL A 34 -1.97 2.17 5.21
N VAL A 35 -1.88 1.91 6.51
CA VAL A 35 -2.71 0.87 7.16
C VAL A 35 -4.20 1.20 7.05
N PRO A 36 -4.67 2.43 7.41
CA PRO A 36 -6.08 2.76 7.28
C PRO A 36 -6.56 2.76 5.81
N ALA A 37 -5.67 3.11 4.87
CA ALA A 37 -5.99 3.08 3.45
C ALA A 37 -6.20 1.64 2.96
N VAL A 38 -5.30 0.72 3.33
CA VAL A 38 -5.41 -0.71 3.01
C VAL A 38 -6.70 -1.31 3.59
N GLU A 39 -7.00 -1.06 4.88
CA GLU A 39 -8.22 -1.56 5.51
C GLU A 39 -9.49 -1.06 4.78
N ALA A 40 -9.53 0.23 4.45
CA ALA A 40 -10.67 0.83 3.77
C ALA A 40 -10.85 0.30 2.34
N LEU A 41 -9.75 0.04 1.63
CA LEU A 41 -9.79 -0.51 0.28
C LEU A 41 -10.19 -1.99 0.29
N ALA A 42 -9.63 -2.78 1.21
CA ALA A 42 -9.94 -4.20 1.37
C ALA A 42 -11.42 -4.43 1.73
N ALA A 43 -12.01 -3.53 2.52
CA ALA A 43 -13.43 -3.60 2.86
C ALA A 43 -14.37 -3.19 1.70
N ARG A 44 -13.88 -2.42 0.73
CA ARG A 44 -14.70 -1.80 -0.32
C ARG A 44 -14.60 -2.49 -1.68
N PHE A 45 -13.47 -3.10 -2.00
CA PHE A 45 -13.20 -3.66 -3.32
C PHE A 45 -12.75 -5.12 -3.23
N ASP A 46 -13.25 -5.94 -4.14
CA ASP A 46 -12.83 -7.35 -4.30
C ASP A 46 -11.67 -7.44 -5.31
N LEU A 47 -10.61 -6.67 -5.06
CA LEU A 47 -9.37 -6.71 -5.85
C LEU A 47 -8.17 -6.94 -4.94
N PRO A 48 -7.14 -7.67 -5.41
CA PRO A 48 -5.88 -7.76 -4.72
C PRO A 48 -5.28 -6.37 -4.45
N LEU A 49 -4.71 -6.21 -3.26
CA LEU A 49 -4.01 -5.00 -2.85
C LEU A 49 -2.51 -5.28 -2.77
N SER A 50 -1.73 -4.42 -3.41
CA SER A 50 -0.28 -4.34 -3.26
C SER A 50 0.08 -3.20 -2.31
N VAL A 51 1.13 -3.37 -1.51
CA VAL A 51 1.72 -2.31 -0.69
C VAL A 51 3.11 -1.95 -1.22
N ASP A 52 3.29 -0.71 -1.63
CA ASP A 52 4.57 -0.15 -2.09
C ASP A 52 5.36 0.37 -0.89
N THR A 53 6.27 -0.49 -0.41
CA THR A 53 7.15 -0.18 0.71
C THR A 53 8.37 -1.11 0.70
N TRP A 54 9.51 -0.56 1.13
CA TRP A 54 10.74 -1.34 1.41
C TRP A 54 10.90 -1.68 2.89
N ARG A 55 9.92 -1.29 3.73
CA ARG A 55 9.99 -1.50 5.18
C ARG A 55 9.19 -2.74 5.54
N SER A 56 9.87 -3.75 6.07
CA SER A 56 9.24 -5.00 6.48
C SER A 56 8.15 -4.82 7.54
N GLY A 57 8.32 -3.87 8.47
CA GLY A 57 7.29 -3.56 9.48
C GLY A 57 6.01 -3.00 8.87
N VAL A 58 6.14 -2.11 7.88
CA VAL A 58 5.01 -1.56 7.11
C VAL A 58 4.32 -2.67 6.31
N ALA A 59 5.08 -3.46 5.55
CA ALA A 59 4.54 -4.56 4.76
C ALA A 59 3.79 -5.56 5.65
N GLN A 60 4.36 -5.94 6.79
CA GLN A 60 3.74 -6.87 7.73
C GLN A 60 2.41 -6.33 8.28
N ALA A 61 2.36 -5.05 8.66
CA ALA A 61 1.13 -4.41 9.12
C ALA A 61 0.07 -4.35 8.01
N CYS A 62 0.47 -4.01 6.78
CA CYS A 62 -0.44 -3.99 5.63
C CYS A 62 -0.98 -5.38 5.28
N PHE A 63 -0.17 -6.44 5.34
CA PHE A 63 -0.66 -7.80 5.15
C PHE A 63 -1.68 -8.20 6.22
N ALA A 64 -1.46 -7.81 7.48
CA ALA A 64 -2.44 -8.02 8.54
C ALA A 64 -3.75 -7.23 8.30
N ALA A 65 -3.66 -6.07 7.64
CA ALA A 65 -4.79 -5.22 7.28
C ALA A 65 -5.55 -5.65 6.01
N GLY A 66 -5.04 -6.64 5.26
CA GLY A 66 -5.69 -7.16 4.04
C GLY A 66 -4.94 -6.90 2.73
N ALA A 67 -3.68 -6.45 2.77
CA ALA A 67 -2.81 -6.49 1.60
C ALA A 67 -2.44 -7.93 1.20
N HIS A 68 -2.13 -8.12 -0.07
CA HIS A 68 -1.88 -9.43 -0.69
C HIS A 68 -0.46 -9.55 -1.25
N VAL A 69 0.11 -8.44 -1.72
CA VAL A 69 1.41 -8.39 -2.39
C VAL A 69 2.25 -7.26 -1.81
N GLY A 70 3.55 -7.49 -1.61
CA GLY A 70 4.51 -6.44 -1.31
C GLY A 70 5.24 -6.01 -2.58
N ASN A 71 5.33 -4.72 -2.81
CA ASN A 71 6.09 -4.09 -3.89
C ASN A 71 7.27 -3.34 -3.27
N ASP A 72 8.44 -3.96 -3.25
CA ASP A 72 9.66 -3.38 -2.68
C ASP A 72 10.57 -2.86 -3.79
N ILE A 73 10.69 -1.52 -3.90
CA ILE A 73 11.55 -0.87 -4.89
C ILE A 73 13.06 -1.15 -4.69
N SER A 74 13.47 -1.59 -3.50
CA SER A 74 14.84 -2.01 -3.21
C SER A 74 15.20 -3.36 -3.84
N GLY A 75 14.19 -4.15 -4.25
CA GLY A 75 14.35 -5.39 -5.01
C GLY A 75 14.64 -6.65 -4.19
N PHE A 76 14.29 -6.65 -2.90
CA PHE A 76 14.41 -7.80 -1.99
C PHE A 76 13.05 -8.18 -1.40
#